data_AF-A0A0L0DNQ9-F1
#
_entry.id   AF-A0A0L0DNQ9-F1
#
_cell.length_a   1.000
_cell.length_b   1.000
_cell.length_c   1.000
_cell.angle_alpha   90.00
_cell.angle_beta   90.00
_cell.angle_gamma   90.00
#
_symmetry.space_group_name_H-M   'P 1'
#
loop_
_entity.id
_entity.type
_entity.pdbx_description
1 polymer ?
#
loop_
_entity_poly.entity_id
_entity_poly.type
_entity_poly.pdbx_seq_one_letter_code
_entity_poly.pdbx_strand_id
1 'polypeptide(L)'
;MNAARMGFFSRDDLAHWAASALPDLVSAARASPDVFTDVYEYAFGFACEPGQRSLHLDAAVLMLRVLFLASHPHLDPFTTFLAAQSEYRGINRDQWCSFLEFACTYAPTPDALTDYDHDAAWPVLLDDYVAWIRDGKPLPDRDSP
;
A
#
# COMPACT_ATOMS: atom_id res chain seq x y z
N MET A 1 -10.53 -25.61 33.22
CA MET A 1 -11.17 -26.08 31.97
C MET A 1 -11.00 -24.99 30.92
N ASN A 2 -10.48 -25.39 29.77
CA ASN A 2 -10.00 -24.59 28.65
C ASN A 2 -11.03 -23.62 28.06
N ALA A 3 -10.58 -22.42 27.72
CA ALA A 3 -11.06 -21.71 26.53
C ALA A 3 -9.95 -20.77 26.02
N ALA A 4 -9.11 -21.32 25.14
CA ALA A 4 -8.19 -20.54 24.34
C ALA A 4 -9.00 -19.65 23.39
N ARG A 5 -9.16 -18.36 23.73
CA ARG A 5 -9.64 -17.33 22.80
C ARG A 5 -8.43 -16.85 21.99
N MET A 6 -8.03 -17.64 20.99
CA MET A 6 -7.17 -17.15 19.91
C MET A 6 -8.08 -16.37 18.98
N GLY A 7 -8.07 -15.05 19.14
CA GLY A 7 -9.01 -14.12 18.53
C GLY A 7 -8.85 -14.05 17.01
N PHE A 8 -9.74 -14.72 16.29
CA PHE A 8 -10.17 -14.26 14.98
C PHE A 8 -11.30 -13.26 15.22
N PHE A 9 -11.05 -11.98 14.94
CA PHE A 9 -12.13 -11.00 14.84
C PHE A 9 -13.09 -11.48 13.75
N SER A 10 -14.40 -11.54 14.03
CA SER A 10 -15.38 -11.77 12.97
C SER A 10 -15.47 -10.53 12.07
N ARG A 11 -16.02 -10.68 10.85
CA ARG A 11 -16.25 -9.55 9.94
C ARG A 11 -17.10 -8.45 10.59
N ASP A 12 -18.07 -8.85 11.41
CA ASP A 12 -18.95 -7.92 12.12
C ASP A 12 -18.24 -7.24 13.29
N ASP A 13 -17.38 -7.96 14.02
CA ASP A 13 -16.55 -7.37 15.08
C ASP A 13 -15.54 -6.37 14.50
N LEU A 14 -14.95 -6.70 13.35
CA LEU A 14 -14.04 -5.80 12.62
C LEU A 14 -14.79 -4.58 12.12
N ALA A 15 -16.00 -4.73 11.57
CA ALA A 15 -16.81 -3.62 11.09
C ALA A 15 -17.25 -2.70 12.24
N HIS A 16 -17.64 -3.27 13.38
CA HIS A 16 -18.04 -2.50 14.56
C HIS A 16 -16.85 -1.76 15.19
N TRP A 17 -15.70 -2.45 15.35
CA TRP A 17 -14.46 -1.81 15.78
C TRP A 17 -14.03 -0.74 14.79
N ALA A 18 -14.06 -1.02 13.49
CA ALA A 18 -13.69 -0.06 12.45
C ALA A 18 -14.58 1.19 12.50
N ALA A 19 -15.91 1.03 12.60
CA ALA A 19 -16.84 2.15 12.68
C ALA A 19 -16.61 3.05 13.92
N SER A 20 -16.10 2.48 15.02
CA SER A 20 -15.86 3.21 16.28
C SER A 20 -14.44 3.76 16.42
N ALA A 21 -13.42 3.02 15.98
CA ALA A 21 -12.02 3.35 16.17
C ALA A 21 -11.38 4.05 14.96
N LEU A 22 -11.87 3.82 13.73
CA LEU A 22 -11.34 4.50 12.55
C LEU A 22 -11.45 6.02 12.64
N PRO A 23 -12.55 6.65 13.11
CA PRO A 23 -12.62 8.11 13.17
C PRO A 23 -11.47 8.74 13.99
N ASP A 24 -11.17 8.17 15.15
CA ASP A 24 -10.12 8.65 16.05
C ASP A 24 -8.73 8.34 15.49
N LEU A 25 -8.52 7.13 14.95
CA LEU A 25 -7.26 6.76 14.29
C LEU A 25 -6.97 7.68 13.10
N VAL A 26 -7.98 7.99 12.31
CA VAL A 26 -7.90 8.87 11.14
C VAL A 26 -7.66 10.31 11.57
N SER A 27 -8.30 10.76 12.65
CA SER A 27 -8.05 12.08 13.23
C SER A 27 -6.59 12.19 13.72
N ALA A 28 -6.10 11.19 14.45
CA ALA A 28 -4.73 11.14 14.96
C ALA A 28 -3.69 11.06 13.82
N ALA A 29 -3.90 10.20 12.83
CA ALA A 29 -3.04 10.08 11.65
C ALA A 29 -3.01 11.36 10.81
N ARG A 30 -4.13 12.08 10.70
CA ARG A 30 -4.17 13.40 10.03
C ARG A 30 -3.47 14.48 10.84
N ALA A 31 -3.47 14.37 12.16
CA ALA A 31 -2.85 15.34 13.06
C ALA A 31 -1.33 15.14 13.20
N SER A 32 -0.81 13.93 12.95
CA SER A 32 0.60 13.60 13.10
C SER A 32 1.09 12.66 11.98
N PRO A 33 2.00 13.14 11.10
CA PRO A 33 2.63 12.31 10.07
C PRO A 33 3.34 11.08 10.65
N ASP A 34 4.01 11.21 11.79
CA ASP A 34 4.74 10.10 12.43
C ASP A 34 3.80 8.96 12.85
N VAL A 35 2.63 9.30 13.40
CA VAL A 35 1.60 8.31 13.75
C VAL A 35 1.08 7.59 12.51
N PHE A 36 0.91 8.31 11.40
CA PHE A 36 0.51 7.67 10.14
C PHE A 36 1.58 6.71 9.63
N THR A 37 2.86 7.10 9.68
CA THR A 37 4.00 6.24 9.31
C THR A 37 4.00 4.96 10.14
N ASP A 38 3.90 5.05 11.46
CA ASP A 38 3.86 3.88 12.35
C ASP A 38 2.69 2.95 12.01
N VAL A 39 1.50 3.51 11.78
CA VAL A 39 0.30 2.75 11.39
C VAL A 39 0.50 2.08 10.02
N TYR A 40 1.09 2.79 9.07
CA TYR A 40 1.36 2.31 7.72
C TYR A 40 2.36 1.14 7.73
N GLU A 41 3.45 1.25 8.50
CA GLU A 41 4.45 0.18 8.64
C GLU A 41 3.91 -1.05 9.38
N TYR A 42 3.05 -0.83 10.38
CA TYR A 42 2.39 -1.90 11.12
C TYR A 42 1.41 -2.66 10.22
N ALA A 43 0.67 -1.96 9.37
CA ALA A 43 -0.34 -2.53 8.49
C ALA A 43 0.21 -3.62 7.56
N PHE A 44 1.48 -3.50 7.12
CA PHE A 44 2.16 -4.56 6.37
C PHE A 44 2.20 -5.88 7.16
N GLY A 45 2.63 -5.81 8.42
CA GLY A 45 2.73 -7.00 9.28
C GLY A 45 1.36 -7.60 9.61
N PHE A 46 0.34 -6.76 9.71
CA PHE A 46 -1.04 -7.20 9.93
C PHE A 46 -1.64 -7.88 8.69
N ALA A 47 -1.38 -7.35 7.50
CA ALA A 47 -1.92 -7.88 6.24
C ALA A 47 -1.17 -9.13 5.76
N CYS A 48 0.11 -9.28 6.13
CA CYS A 48 0.94 -10.40 5.71
C CYS A 48 0.62 -11.65 6.53
N GLU A 49 0.47 -12.79 5.85
CA GLU A 49 0.24 -14.07 6.53
C GLU A 49 1.46 -14.50 7.37
N PRO A 50 1.25 -15.17 8.52
CA PRO A 50 2.35 -15.66 9.35
C PRO A 50 3.31 -16.55 8.56
N GLY A 51 4.60 -16.21 8.58
CA GLY A 51 5.65 -16.94 7.88
C GLY A 51 5.93 -16.48 6.44
N GLN A 52 5.09 -15.59 5.88
CA GLN A 52 5.36 -14.95 4.60
C GLN A 52 6.23 -13.70 4.78
N ARG A 53 7.05 -13.39 3.77
CA ARG A 53 7.89 -12.18 3.72
C ARG A 53 7.38 -11.10 2.77
N SER A 54 6.32 -11.42 2.03
CA SER A 54 5.71 -10.56 1.02
C SER A 54 4.20 -10.61 1.15
N LEU A 55 3.57 -9.46 1.02
CA LEU A 55 2.14 -9.28 0.95
C LEU A 55 1.65 -9.48 -0.48
N HIS A 56 0.65 -10.33 -0.71
CA HIS A 56 0.05 -10.50 -2.03
C HIS A 56 -0.49 -9.18 -2.58
N LEU A 57 -0.38 -8.96 -3.90
CA LEU A 57 -0.77 -7.69 -4.52
C LEU A 57 -2.23 -7.30 -4.24
N ASP A 58 -3.15 -8.27 -4.31
CA ASP A 58 -4.57 -8.01 -4.06
C ASP A 58 -4.81 -7.55 -2.61
N ALA A 59 -4.10 -8.14 -1.65
CA ALA A 59 -4.15 -7.74 -0.25
C ALA A 59 -3.48 -6.37 -0.02
N ALA A 60 -2.38 -6.09 -0.72
CA ALA A 60 -1.73 -4.78 -0.70
C ALA A 60 -2.68 -3.68 -1.22
N VAL A 61 -3.37 -3.92 -2.34
CA VAL A 61 -4.37 -3.00 -2.91
C VAL A 61 -5.48 -2.70 -1.90
N LEU A 62 -6.03 -3.73 -1.25
CA LEU A 62 -7.08 -3.55 -0.24
C LEU A 62 -6.56 -2.74 0.96
N MET A 63 -5.36 -3.06 1.46
CA MET A 63 -4.78 -2.37 2.61
C MET A 63 -4.47 -0.91 2.31
N LEU A 64 -3.93 -0.59 1.12
CA LEU A 64 -3.69 0.79 0.68
C LEU A 64 -4.99 1.60 0.64
N ARG A 65 -6.09 1.01 0.15
CA ARG A 65 -7.41 1.66 0.13
C ARG A 65 -7.94 1.96 1.54
N VAL A 66 -7.66 1.10 2.50
CA VAL A 66 -8.00 1.33 3.93
C VAL A 66 -7.15 2.44 4.51
N LEU A 67 -5.82 2.41 4.32
CA LEU A 67 -4.89 3.36 4.93
C LEU A 67 -5.06 4.78 4.39
N PHE A 68 -5.19 4.92 3.07
CA PHE A 68 -5.36 6.23 2.44
C PHE A 68 -6.83 6.70 2.40
N LEU A 69 -7.78 5.88 2.85
CA LEU A 69 -9.23 6.21 2.87
C LEU A 69 -9.75 6.87 1.59
N ALA A 70 -9.25 6.46 0.43
CA ALA A 70 -9.60 7.05 -0.87
C ALA A 70 -9.24 8.54 -1.08
N SER A 71 -8.28 9.12 -0.36
CA SER A 71 -7.94 10.54 -0.48
C SER A 71 -6.54 10.85 -1.02
N HIS A 72 -5.63 9.87 -1.08
CA HIS A 72 -4.26 10.12 -1.51
C HIS A 72 -4.11 10.11 -3.03
N PRO A 73 -3.41 11.09 -3.65
CA PRO A 73 -3.25 11.15 -5.11
C PRO A 73 -2.66 9.87 -5.73
N HIS A 74 -1.73 9.22 -5.03
CA HIS A 74 -1.12 7.97 -5.50
C HIS A 74 -2.01 6.74 -5.39
N LEU A 75 -3.13 6.79 -4.65
CA LEU A 75 -3.89 5.58 -4.35
C LEU A 75 -4.44 4.92 -5.62
N ASP A 76 -5.18 5.66 -6.43
CA ASP A 76 -5.78 5.07 -7.63
C ASP A 76 -4.72 4.65 -8.65
N PRO A 77 -3.75 5.49 -9.04
CA PRO A 77 -2.72 5.09 -10.00
C PRO A 77 -1.88 3.90 -9.51
N PHE A 78 -1.43 3.89 -8.27
CA PHE A 78 -0.59 2.80 -7.76
C PHE A 78 -1.39 1.50 -7.59
N THR A 79 -2.64 1.56 -7.12
CA THR A 79 -3.46 0.34 -7.02
C THR A 79 -3.85 -0.21 -8.39
N THR A 80 -4.08 0.65 -9.39
CA THR A 80 -4.24 0.23 -10.79
C THR A 80 -2.97 -0.43 -11.32
N PHE A 81 -1.81 0.19 -11.09
CA PHE A 81 -0.52 -0.38 -11.46
C PHE A 81 -0.35 -1.78 -10.86
N LEU A 82 -0.49 -1.94 -9.54
CA LEU A 82 -0.35 -3.22 -8.85
C LEU A 82 -1.34 -4.28 -9.35
N ALA A 83 -2.61 -3.89 -9.57
CA ALA A 83 -3.63 -4.83 -10.03
C ALA A 83 -3.34 -5.41 -11.41
N ALA A 84 -2.65 -4.65 -12.27
CA ALA A 84 -2.29 -5.09 -13.61
C ALA A 84 -0.97 -5.85 -13.68
N GLN A 85 -0.17 -5.92 -12.60
CA GLN A 85 1.15 -6.55 -12.63
C GLN A 85 1.09 -8.08 -12.71
N SER A 86 1.68 -8.66 -13.76
CA SER A 86 1.92 -10.11 -13.87
C SER A 86 3.32 -10.54 -13.38
N GLU A 87 4.29 -9.63 -13.43
CA GLU A 87 5.68 -9.90 -13.04
C GLU A 87 5.87 -9.94 -11.51
N TYR A 88 5.07 -9.15 -10.80
CA TYR A 88 5.08 -9.09 -9.34
C TYR A 88 3.96 -9.97 -8.75
N ARG A 89 4.31 -10.84 -7.80
CA ARG A 89 3.33 -11.66 -7.07
C ARG A 89 2.95 -11.10 -5.69
N GLY A 90 3.79 -10.20 -5.17
CA GLY A 90 3.62 -9.56 -3.88
C GLY A 90 4.62 -8.43 -3.66
N ILE A 91 4.37 -7.63 -2.63
CA ILE A 91 5.21 -6.51 -2.20
C ILE A 91 5.90 -6.93 -0.89
N ASN A 92 7.21 -6.73 -0.77
CA ASN A 92 7.93 -6.97 0.47
C ASN A 92 7.88 -5.74 1.40
N ARG A 93 8.41 -5.85 2.63
CA ARG A 93 8.37 -4.74 3.61
C ARG A 93 9.11 -3.50 3.12
N ASP A 94 10.26 -3.68 2.48
CA ASP A 94 11.09 -2.59 1.96
C ASP A 94 10.32 -1.79 0.90
N GLN A 95 9.80 -2.46 -0.12
CA GLN A 95 8.96 -1.86 -1.18
C GLN A 95 7.71 -1.15 -0.63
N TRP A 96 7.08 -1.73 0.40
CA TRP A 96 5.93 -1.13 1.06
C TRP A 96 6.31 0.19 1.73
N CYS A 97 7.35 0.20 2.58
CA CYS A 97 7.82 1.39 3.26
C CYS A 97 8.33 2.46 2.26
N SER A 98 9.11 2.07 1.25
CA SER A 98 9.59 2.98 0.21
C SER A 98 8.44 3.64 -0.56
N PHE A 99 7.31 2.95 -0.77
CA PHE A 99 6.17 3.56 -1.44
C PHE A 99 5.58 4.73 -0.64
N LEU A 100 5.52 4.65 0.69
CA LEU A 100 5.05 5.76 1.51
C LEU A 100 5.97 6.98 1.35
N GLU A 101 7.28 6.78 1.46
CA GLU A 101 8.26 7.84 1.27
C GLU A 101 8.11 8.47 -0.12
N PHE A 102 8.09 7.64 -1.18
CA PHE A 102 7.90 8.07 -2.56
C PHE A 102 6.62 8.88 -2.74
N ALA A 103 5.50 8.44 -2.17
CA ALA A 103 4.20 9.10 -2.26
C ALA A 103 4.15 10.44 -1.52
N CYS A 104 5.04 10.67 -0.55
CA CYS A 104 5.24 11.96 0.10
C CYS A 104 6.23 12.87 -0.67
N THR A 105 7.18 12.28 -1.41
CA THR A 105 8.20 13.03 -2.15
C THR A 105 7.71 13.51 -3.51
N TYR A 106 6.99 12.67 -4.25
CA TYR A 106 6.58 12.94 -5.62
C TYR A 106 5.05 12.99 -5.74
N ALA A 107 4.55 13.68 -6.77
CA ALA A 107 3.15 13.59 -7.18
C ALA A 107 3.00 12.59 -8.33
N PRO A 108 1.84 11.93 -8.52
CA PRO A 108 1.66 10.91 -9.55
C PRO A 108 1.30 11.55 -10.90
N THR A 109 2.12 12.49 -11.37
CA THR A 109 1.94 13.17 -12.66
C THR A 109 3.24 13.12 -13.46
N PRO A 110 3.18 13.04 -14.81
CA PRO A 110 4.38 13.02 -15.65
C PRO A 110 5.33 14.20 -15.37
N ASP A 111 4.76 15.41 -15.22
CA ASP A 111 5.54 16.62 -14.94
C ASP A 111 6.28 16.53 -13.59
N ALA A 112 5.62 16.05 -12.54
CA ALA A 112 6.23 15.93 -11.21
C ALA A 112 7.28 14.80 -11.12
N LEU A 113 7.25 13.85 -12.06
CA LEU A 113 8.21 12.74 -12.16
C LEU A 113 9.31 13.00 -13.18
N THR A 114 9.37 14.19 -13.79
CA THR A 114 10.42 14.53 -14.77
C THR A 114 11.80 14.54 -14.13
N ASP A 115 11.90 15.01 -12.88
CA ASP A 115 13.14 15.06 -12.10
C ASP A 115 13.33 13.83 -11.20
N TYR A 116 12.59 12.73 -11.45
CA TYR A 116 12.77 11.49 -10.69
C TYR A 116 14.18 10.93 -10.93
N ASP A 117 14.91 10.72 -9.84
CA ASP A 117 16.28 10.19 -9.84
C ASP A 117 16.26 8.66 -9.88
N HIS A 118 16.54 8.10 -11.06
CA HIS A 118 16.64 6.65 -11.26
C HIS A 118 17.90 6.03 -10.63
N ASP A 119 18.88 6.86 -10.26
CA ASP A 119 20.10 6.40 -9.57
C ASP A 119 19.93 6.40 -8.04
N ALA A 120 18.80 6.90 -7.53
CA ALA A 120 18.43 6.78 -6.13
C ALA A 120 18.13 5.31 -5.77
N ALA A 121 18.26 4.98 -4.48
CA ALA A 121 18.09 3.60 -3.99
C ALA A 121 16.62 3.13 -3.91
N TRP A 122 15.76 3.60 -4.82
CA TRP A 122 14.37 3.16 -4.89
C TRP A 122 14.28 1.71 -5.34
N PRO A 123 13.29 0.93 -4.85
CA PRO A 123 13.03 -0.40 -5.38
C PRO A 123 12.59 -0.34 -6.84
N VAL A 124 13.02 -1.33 -7.64
CA VAL A 124 12.66 -1.47 -9.06
C VAL A 124 11.15 -1.38 -9.33
N LEU A 125 10.33 -1.83 -8.38
CA LEU A 125 8.87 -1.70 -8.43
C LEU A 125 8.41 -0.24 -8.62
N LEU A 126 9.09 0.70 -7.95
CA LEU A 126 8.79 2.13 -8.05
C LEU A 126 9.34 2.73 -9.34
N ASP A 127 10.51 2.29 -9.82
CA ASP A 127 11.03 2.70 -11.13
C ASP A 127 10.06 2.30 -12.25
N ASP A 128 9.55 1.06 -12.22
CA ASP A 128 8.53 0.58 -13.16
C ASP A 128 7.22 1.38 -13.06
N TYR A 129 6.83 1.76 -11.85
CA TYR A 129 5.65 2.60 -11.62
C TYR A 129 5.83 4.02 -12.20
N VAL A 130 7.02 4.61 -12.04
CA VAL A 130 7.37 5.90 -12.64
C VAL A 130 7.36 5.80 -14.16
N ALA A 131 8.00 4.78 -14.73
CA ALA A 131 8.02 4.55 -16.17
C ALA A 131 6.60 4.37 -16.74
N TRP A 132 5.71 3.69 -16.00
CA TRP A 132 4.30 3.57 -16.37
C TRP A 132 3.59 4.93 -16.44
N ILE A 133 3.73 5.77 -15.42
CA ILE A 133 3.08 7.10 -15.39
C ILE A 133 3.67 8.04 -16.44
N ARG A 134 5.00 8.13 -16.51
CA ARG A 134 5.71 9.13 -17.32
C ARG A 134 5.74 8.76 -18.80
N ASP A 135 6.07 7.50 -19.11
CA ASP A 135 6.37 7.07 -20.47
C ASP A 135 5.16 6.38 -21.14
N GLY A 136 4.07 6.17 -20.39
CA GLY A 136 2.90 5.44 -20.88
C GLY A 136 3.23 3.99 -21.23
N LYS A 137 4.28 3.41 -20.62
CA LYS A 137 4.68 2.01 -20.80
C LYS A 137 3.45 1.13 -20.54
N PRO A 138 3.04 0.22 -21.43
CA PRO A 138 1.89 -0.63 -21.17
C PRO A 138 2.15 -1.52 -19.95
N LEU A 139 1.14 -1.68 -19.09
CA LEU A 139 1.21 -2.60 -17.96
C LEU A 139 1.30 -4.05 -18.49
N PRO A 140 2.10 -4.92 -17.86
CA PRO A 140 2.21 -6.31 -18.26
C PRO A 140 0.92 -7.05 -17.87
N ASP A 141 -0.06 -7.01 -18.75
CA ASP A 141 -1.42 -7.50 -18.55
C ASP A 141 -1.48 -8.92 -17.96
N ARG A 142 -2.09 -9.03 -16.77
CA ARG A 142 -2.30 -10.30 -16.06
C ARG A 142 -3.15 -11.30 -16.84
N ASP A 143 -3.99 -10.83 -17.76
CA ASP A 143 -4.93 -11.65 -18.52
C ASP A 143 -4.50 -11.86 -19.97
N SER A 144 -3.30 -11.41 -20.36
CA SER A 144 -2.74 -11.71 -21.68
C SER A 144 -2.38 -13.21 -21.79
N PRO A 145 -2.79 -13.88 -22.88
CA PRO A 145 -2.73 -15.34 -23.02
C PRO A 145 -1.32 -15.93 -23.10
#